data_AF-A0A1A8PB44-F1
#
_entry.id   AF-A0A1A8PB44-F1
#
_cell.length_a   1.000
_cell.length_b   1.000
_cell.length_c   1.000
_cell.angle_alpha   90.00
_cell.angle_beta   90.00
_cell.angle_gamma   90.00
#
_symmetry.space_group_name_H-M   'P 1'
#
loop_
_entity.id
_entity.type
_entity.pdbx_description
1 polymer ?
#
loop_
_entity_poly.entity_id
_entity_poly.type
_entity_poly.pdbx_seq_one_letter_code
_entity_poly.pdbx_strand_id
1 'polypeptide(L)'
;MNHNPSQHLSEGGKEPVGGLLCGLGLGSDRGMCSPDSLVYTPSPTEDNTSSSPPLLLSPGLGSLGLGSLVEGAGADWESREELRLRELEEARARAAQMEKTMRWWSDCTANWREKWSKVRAERNRARDEIRQLRQRLDTLTKELTSVRRERQELTSENETLRQETLRLRGDIPPHPATSTSPSSSPLHSHITSSSSSSSVPPSSSASSLSSSKANANFKPDGAVDGPPGSPEPEPVRDVDLNRQKIGQQKDMELLESVLRSGAAGLDSEETWDIHGVNPTGSRSSSGLSRQERSRQLQEDVSVVEKDSSKLNALQLRLDESQKVLLKEREDKLALSKSIERLEAELSQWKLKYEELSKSKQEALKQLNLLKEMHQDELGRISEDLEDELGARTSMDKKLAELRAEMERLQVENAAEWGRRERLETEKLALERDNKKLRAQAEDLEEQLTKKRRQAASALDTDLKAIQSELFEKNKELADLRHVHVKLKKQIHEKTTELVHANRRVESHEAEVKKLRLRVEELKKELGQAEDELDESHNQTRKLQRSLDEQVEQSENLQVQLEHLQSRLRRQQQGPGLFAKMRSARFSPETTDGPSSDVDEEEENLQLQIP
;
A
#
# COMPACT_ATOMS: atom_id res chain seq x y z
N MET A 1 36.00 -12.67 -30.68
CA MET A 1 36.82 -11.50 -31.05
C MET A 1 36.25 -10.27 -30.36
N ASN A 2 37.07 -9.56 -29.57
CA ASN A 2 36.69 -8.28 -28.93
C ASN A 2 37.25 -7.14 -29.77
N HIS A 3 36.46 -6.12 -30.08
CA HIS A 3 36.99 -4.79 -30.40
C HIS A 3 36.16 -3.70 -29.75
N ASN A 4 36.78 -3.07 -28.75
CA ASN A 4 36.43 -1.78 -28.17
C ASN A 4 37.49 -0.77 -28.63
N PRO A 5 37.14 0.47 -29.02
CA PRO A 5 38.10 1.54 -29.18
C PRO A 5 38.02 2.54 -28.02
N SER A 6 39.02 2.53 -27.14
CA SER A 6 39.32 3.68 -26.28
C SER A 6 40.04 4.76 -27.09
N GLN A 7 39.75 6.04 -26.83
CA GLN A 7 40.66 7.14 -27.17
C GLN A 7 41.36 7.65 -25.91
N HIS A 8 42.62 8.07 -26.05
CA HIS A 8 43.51 8.42 -24.96
C HIS A 8 43.95 9.90 -25.05
N LEU A 9 44.00 10.51 -23.87
CA LEU A 9 44.56 11.80 -23.42
C LEU A 9 45.50 12.60 -24.34
N SER A 10 45.35 13.92 -24.28
CA SER A 10 46.37 14.92 -23.85
C SER A 10 45.83 16.35 -24.08
N GLU A 11 46.21 17.43 -23.40
CA GLU A 11 46.93 17.71 -22.13
C GLU A 11 46.76 19.22 -21.84
N GLY A 12 47.03 19.72 -20.63
CA GLY A 12 47.24 21.17 -20.39
C GLY A 12 46.48 21.77 -19.21
N GLY A 13 47.04 21.65 -18.00
CA GLY A 13 46.52 22.34 -16.81
C GLY A 13 47.15 23.73 -16.58
N LYS A 14 46.53 24.50 -15.68
CA LYS A 14 47.18 25.59 -14.91
C LYS A 14 46.28 26.04 -13.73
N GLU A 15 46.61 25.54 -12.55
CA GLU A 15 46.34 26.21 -11.26
C GLU A 15 47.30 27.39 -11.09
N PRO A 16 46.96 28.39 -10.26
CA PRO A 16 47.79 28.56 -9.06
C PRO A 16 47.04 28.99 -7.78
N VAL A 17 47.13 28.12 -6.76
CA VAL A 17 47.76 28.38 -5.44
C VAL A 17 47.34 29.65 -4.65
N GLY A 18 46.74 29.40 -3.47
CA GLY A 18 46.78 30.26 -2.28
C GLY A 18 45.46 30.26 -1.50
N GLY A 19 45.38 29.98 -0.19
CA GLY A 19 46.39 29.53 0.78
C GLY A 19 46.08 30.06 2.19
N LEU A 20 46.12 29.20 3.22
CA LEU A 20 46.05 29.53 4.68
C LEU A 20 44.68 30.08 5.17
N LEU A 21 44.26 30.02 6.44
CA LEU A 21 44.45 29.10 7.60
C LEU A 21 43.38 29.46 8.67
N CYS A 22 43.09 28.54 9.60
CA CYS A 22 42.31 28.76 10.84
C CYS A 22 40.82 29.19 10.68
N GLY A 23 39.92 29.00 11.66
CA GLY A 23 40.02 28.30 12.95
C GLY A 23 39.18 28.97 14.04
N LEU A 24 38.23 28.22 14.63
CA LEU A 24 37.49 28.47 15.89
C LEU A 24 36.42 29.61 15.94
N GLY A 25 35.17 29.20 16.21
CA GLY A 25 34.50 29.57 17.46
C GLY A 25 33.47 30.71 17.47
N LEU A 26 32.32 30.44 18.12
CA LEU A 26 31.26 31.38 18.54
C LEU A 26 30.45 32.01 17.38
N GLY A 27 29.17 32.37 17.52
CA GLY A 27 28.22 32.29 18.63
C GLY A 27 26.85 32.81 18.14
N SER A 28 25.80 32.72 18.97
CA SER A 28 24.43 33.13 18.63
C SER A 28 24.31 34.55 18.05
N ASP A 29 23.40 34.77 17.10
CA ASP A 29 22.04 35.27 17.40
C ASP A 29 21.41 35.96 16.18
N ARG A 30 20.24 35.48 15.74
CA ARG A 30 19.25 36.26 14.96
C ARG A 30 17.94 35.49 14.75
N GLY A 31 16.93 35.91 15.51
CA GLY A 31 15.62 36.29 14.96
C GLY A 31 14.76 35.21 14.30
N MET A 32 13.71 34.82 15.02
CA MET A 32 12.50 34.26 14.42
C MET A 32 11.95 35.17 13.31
N CYS A 33 11.61 34.59 12.15
CA CYS A 33 10.63 35.16 11.22
C CYS A 33 9.91 34.01 10.51
N SER A 34 8.59 33.92 10.72
CA SER A 34 7.70 33.02 9.97
C SER A 34 7.45 33.58 8.57
N PRO A 35 7.44 32.76 7.50
CA PRO A 35 6.89 33.15 6.22
C PRO A 35 5.48 32.57 6.04
N ASP A 36 4.49 33.17 6.71
CA ASP A 36 3.14 33.19 6.15
C ASP A 36 3.17 34.08 4.91
N SER A 37 3.11 33.47 3.73
CA SER A 37 2.97 34.19 2.45
C SER A 37 2.28 33.30 1.44
N LEU A 38 0.95 33.31 1.52
CA LEU A 38 0.04 32.69 0.56
C LEU A 38 0.23 33.35 -0.81
N VAL A 39 1.00 32.72 -1.70
CA VAL A 39 0.89 32.98 -3.14
C VAL A 39 -0.33 32.21 -3.64
N TYR A 40 -1.39 32.97 -3.89
CA TYR A 40 -2.65 32.48 -4.45
C TYR A 40 -2.39 31.90 -5.85
N THR A 41 -2.41 30.58 -5.99
CA THR A 41 -2.47 29.89 -7.30
C THR A 41 -3.92 29.51 -7.57
N PRO A 42 -4.60 30.12 -8.58
CA PRO A 42 -5.95 29.72 -8.93
C PRO A 42 -5.92 28.32 -9.53
N SER A 43 -6.67 27.41 -8.93
CA SER A 43 -7.01 26.12 -9.57
C SER A 43 -8.00 26.39 -10.70
N PRO A 44 -7.92 25.69 -11.84
CA PRO A 44 -8.89 25.85 -12.93
C PRO A 44 -10.25 25.33 -12.46
N THR A 45 -11.27 26.16 -12.60
CA THR A 45 -12.67 25.77 -12.40
C THR A 45 -13.11 24.73 -13.43
N GLU A 46 -14.01 23.86 -13.00
CA GLU A 46 -14.71 22.92 -13.87
C GLU A 46 -15.58 23.70 -14.87
N ASP A 47 -15.38 23.45 -16.15
CA ASP A 47 -16.36 23.71 -17.23
C ASP A 47 -15.93 22.89 -18.45
N ASN A 48 -16.32 21.61 -18.47
CA ASN A 48 -16.04 20.70 -19.58
C ASN A 48 -17.36 20.15 -20.12
N THR A 49 -18.19 21.03 -20.66
CA THR A 49 -19.35 20.65 -21.49
C THR A 49 -18.87 20.17 -22.86
N SER A 50 -19.60 19.20 -23.40
CA SER A 50 -19.33 18.55 -24.68
C SER A 50 -19.26 19.52 -25.87
N SER A 51 -18.27 19.35 -26.74
CA SER A 51 -18.44 19.67 -28.16
C SER A 51 -17.50 18.85 -29.04
N SER A 52 -18.08 18.02 -29.91
CA SER A 52 -17.38 17.39 -31.04
C SER A 52 -17.07 18.44 -32.11
N PRO A 53 -15.98 18.31 -32.90
CA PRO A 53 -15.72 19.25 -33.98
C PRO A 53 -16.82 19.15 -35.06
N PRO A 54 -17.33 20.27 -35.59
CA PRO A 54 -18.35 20.23 -36.64
C PRO A 54 -17.74 19.73 -37.95
N LEU A 55 -18.47 18.85 -38.64
CA LEU A 55 -18.13 18.44 -40.00
C LEU A 55 -18.33 19.62 -40.95
N LEU A 56 -17.27 19.98 -41.68
CA LEU A 56 -17.36 20.97 -42.76
C LEU A 56 -18.08 20.34 -43.96
N LEU A 57 -19.30 20.80 -44.22
CA LEU A 57 -20.01 20.51 -45.47
C LEU A 57 -19.40 21.33 -46.60
N SER A 58 -18.98 20.65 -47.68
CA SER A 58 -18.53 21.30 -48.92
C SER A 58 -19.70 22.01 -49.62
N PRO A 59 -19.53 23.24 -50.14
CA PRO A 59 -20.52 23.84 -51.03
C PRO A 59 -20.59 23.07 -52.35
N GLY A 60 -21.81 22.67 -52.75
CA GLY A 60 -22.05 21.95 -53.99
C GLY A 60 -21.79 22.80 -55.24
N LEU A 61 -21.20 22.17 -56.26
CA LEU A 61 -20.99 22.73 -57.58
C LEU A 61 -22.35 22.97 -58.29
N GLY A 62 -22.68 24.21 -58.63
CA GLY A 62 -23.89 24.46 -59.43
C GLY A 62 -24.35 25.92 -59.56
N SER A 63 -23.82 26.63 -60.56
CA SER A 63 -24.61 27.60 -61.35
C SER A 63 -23.89 27.96 -62.65
N LEU A 64 -24.55 27.73 -63.79
CA LEU A 64 -24.13 28.25 -65.09
C LEU A 64 -24.74 29.66 -65.26
N GLY A 65 -23.90 30.70 -65.20
CA GLY A 65 -24.31 32.10 -65.35
C GLY A 65 -23.58 32.78 -66.50
N LEU A 66 -24.27 32.94 -67.63
CA LEU A 66 -23.75 33.63 -68.83
C LEU A 66 -23.69 35.15 -68.58
N GLY A 67 -22.50 35.77 -68.58
CA GLY A 67 -22.37 37.23 -68.56
C GLY A 67 -20.96 37.81 -68.40
N SER A 68 -20.73 38.96 -69.01
CA SER A 68 -19.57 39.86 -68.85
C SER A 68 -18.19 39.40 -69.37
N LEU A 69 -18.05 39.40 -70.70
CA LEU A 69 -16.78 39.78 -71.32
C LEU A 69 -16.52 41.28 -71.00
N VAL A 70 -15.26 41.67 -70.73
CA VAL A 70 -14.78 43.05 -70.44
C VAL A 70 -14.66 43.46 -68.95
N GLU A 71 -14.56 42.52 -68.00
CA GLU A 71 -13.99 42.84 -66.65
C GLU A 71 -13.08 41.72 -66.06
N GLY A 72 -12.92 40.61 -66.78
CA GLY A 72 -12.31 39.36 -66.31
C GLY A 72 -10.79 39.34 -66.06
N ALA A 73 -10.14 40.50 -65.91
CA ALA A 73 -8.75 40.55 -65.47
C ALA A 73 -8.63 40.75 -63.95
N GLY A 74 -9.49 41.58 -63.33
CA GLY A 74 -9.39 41.89 -61.89
C GLY A 74 -9.97 40.78 -61.00
N ALA A 75 -11.21 40.37 -61.28
CA ALA A 75 -11.94 39.40 -60.45
C ALA A 75 -11.30 38.00 -60.39
N ASP A 76 -10.55 37.62 -61.43
CA ASP A 76 -9.83 36.35 -61.51
C ASP A 76 -8.59 36.34 -60.59
N TRP A 77 -7.92 37.49 -60.44
CA TRP A 77 -6.85 37.68 -59.44
C TRP A 77 -7.40 37.70 -58.02
N GLU A 78 -8.51 38.39 -57.77
CA GLU A 78 -9.14 38.42 -56.44
C GLU A 78 -9.60 37.02 -56.00
N SER A 79 -10.30 36.29 -56.88
CA SER A 79 -10.74 34.91 -56.60
C SER A 79 -9.57 33.96 -56.31
N ARG A 80 -8.44 34.13 -57.02
CA ARG A 80 -7.24 33.33 -56.84
C ARG A 80 -6.46 33.69 -55.57
N GLU A 81 -6.40 34.97 -55.21
CA GLU A 81 -5.77 35.41 -53.96
C GLU A 81 -6.65 35.03 -52.75
N GLU A 82 -7.98 35.09 -52.85
CA GLU A 82 -8.87 34.54 -51.83
C GLU A 82 -8.68 33.01 -51.65
N LEU A 83 -8.55 32.24 -52.73
CA LEU A 83 -8.28 30.80 -52.65
C LEU A 83 -6.95 30.56 -51.92
N ARG A 84 -5.90 31.30 -52.29
CA ARG A 84 -4.60 31.25 -51.63
C ARG A 84 -4.66 31.63 -50.14
N LEU A 85 -5.47 32.62 -49.79
CA LEU A 85 -5.70 33.00 -48.39
C LEU A 85 -6.41 31.89 -47.62
N ARG A 86 -7.45 31.25 -48.20
CA ARG A 86 -8.13 30.09 -47.61
C ARG A 86 -7.18 28.89 -47.43
N GLU A 87 -6.33 28.60 -48.42
CA GLU A 87 -5.29 27.56 -48.32
C GLU A 87 -4.26 27.87 -47.22
N LEU A 88 -3.87 29.14 -47.06
CA LEU A 88 -2.99 29.59 -45.98
C LEU A 88 -3.68 29.50 -44.60
N GLU A 89 -4.97 29.84 -44.51
CA GLU A 89 -5.79 29.66 -43.30
C GLU A 89 -5.87 28.18 -42.91
N GLU A 90 -6.11 27.30 -43.87
CA GLU A 90 -6.21 25.86 -43.63
C GLU A 90 -4.84 25.27 -43.24
N ALA A 91 -3.74 25.71 -43.88
CA ALA A 91 -2.39 25.34 -43.49
C ALA A 91 -2.05 25.79 -42.05
N ARG A 92 -2.44 27.02 -41.66
CA ARG A 92 -2.32 27.52 -40.28
C ARG A 92 -3.16 26.69 -39.30
N ALA A 93 -4.39 26.34 -39.66
CA ALA A 93 -5.27 25.53 -38.83
C ALA A 93 -4.70 24.11 -38.61
N ARG A 94 -4.21 23.46 -39.67
CA ARG A 94 -3.52 22.16 -39.60
C ARG A 94 -2.25 22.26 -38.74
N ALA A 95 -1.43 23.30 -38.91
CA ALA A 95 -0.24 23.53 -38.09
C ALA A 95 -0.58 23.73 -36.61
N ALA A 96 -1.60 24.55 -36.29
CA ALA A 96 -2.06 24.76 -34.92
C ALA A 96 -2.60 23.47 -34.27
N GLN A 97 -3.29 22.62 -35.04
CA GLN A 97 -3.73 21.31 -34.56
C GLN A 97 -2.56 20.34 -34.33
N MET A 98 -1.56 20.34 -35.22
CA MET A 98 -0.34 19.56 -35.04
C MET A 98 0.47 20.03 -33.82
N GLU A 99 0.50 21.33 -33.56
CA GLU A 99 1.07 21.95 -32.37
C GLU A 99 0.36 21.55 -31.06
N LYS A 100 -0.98 21.49 -31.06
CA LYS A 100 -1.76 20.97 -29.91
C LYS A 100 -1.42 19.50 -29.65
N THR A 101 -1.36 18.68 -30.71
CA THR A 101 -1.00 17.27 -30.63
C THR A 101 0.44 17.09 -30.08
N MET A 102 1.41 17.87 -30.55
CA MET A 102 2.78 17.82 -30.03
C MET A 102 2.88 18.26 -28.57
N ARG A 103 2.14 19.30 -28.15
CA ARG A 103 2.07 19.69 -26.72
C ARG A 103 1.48 18.57 -25.87
N TRP A 104 0.38 17.95 -26.30
CA TRP A 104 -0.21 16.81 -25.60
C TRP A 104 0.76 15.63 -25.43
N TRP A 105 1.49 15.24 -26.49
CA TRP A 105 2.52 14.21 -26.39
C TRP A 105 3.68 14.59 -25.46
N SER A 106 4.09 15.87 -25.46
CA SER A 106 5.09 16.41 -24.54
C SER A 106 4.62 16.31 -23.08
N ASP A 107 3.37 16.73 -22.80
CA ASP A 107 2.78 16.71 -21.46
C ASP A 107 2.58 15.28 -20.94
N CYS A 108 2.12 14.35 -21.80
CA CYS A 108 2.07 12.93 -21.48
C CYS A 108 3.46 12.38 -21.13
N THR A 109 4.49 12.74 -21.90
CA THR A 109 5.88 12.33 -21.66
C THR A 109 6.42 12.92 -20.35
N ALA A 110 6.13 14.18 -20.05
CA ALA A 110 6.52 14.85 -18.82
C ALA A 110 5.84 14.22 -17.59
N ASN A 111 4.52 13.98 -17.66
CA ASN A 111 3.73 13.36 -16.61
C ASN A 111 4.21 11.92 -16.31
N TRP A 112 4.52 11.13 -17.35
CA TRP A 112 5.13 9.81 -17.21
C TRP A 112 6.48 9.91 -16.49
N ARG A 113 7.39 10.78 -16.97
CA ARG A 113 8.72 10.97 -16.37
C ARG A 113 8.63 11.38 -14.90
N GLU A 114 7.71 12.27 -14.55
CA GLU A 114 7.48 12.72 -13.19
C GLU A 114 6.99 11.59 -12.28
N LYS A 115 5.93 10.86 -12.70
CA LYS A 115 5.41 9.68 -11.97
C LYS A 115 6.50 8.63 -11.75
N TRP A 116 7.28 8.31 -12.77
CA TRP A 116 8.39 7.37 -12.65
C TRP A 116 9.57 7.92 -11.84
N SER A 117 9.73 9.24 -11.73
CA SER A 117 10.67 9.85 -10.80
C SER A 117 10.20 9.69 -9.35
N LYS A 118 8.93 9.97 -9.06
CA LYS A 118 8.30 9.79 -7.74
C LYS A 118 8.42 8.33 -7.27
N VAL A 119 7.98 7.37 -8.07
CA VAL A 119 8.08 5.93 -7.74
C VAL A 119 9.54 5.49 -7.52
N ARG A 120 10.50 5.98 -8.32
CA ARG A 120 11.93 5.69 -8.10
C ARG A 120 12.45 6.32 -6.81
N ALA A 121 12.01 7.53 -6.47
CA ALA A 121 12.39 8.24 -5.26
C ALA A 121 11.83 7.55 -4.00
N GLU A 122 10.56 7.18 -4.00
CA GLU A 122 9.91 6.41 -2.92
C GLU A 122 10.59 5.05 -2.71
N ARG A 123 10.80 4.29 -3.79
CA ARG A 123 11.55 3.02 -3.77
C ARG A 123 12.97 3.19 -3.20
N ASN A 124 13.65 4.29 -3.55
CA ASN A 124 14.97 4.58 -3.01
C ASN A 124 14.89 4.92 -1.52
N ARG A 125 13.94 5.77 -1.12
CA ARG A 125 13.69 6.16 0.28
C ARG A 125 13.41 4.95 1.17
N ALA A 126 12.53 4.04 0.74
CA ALA A 126 12.27 2.79 1.44
C ALA A 126 13.53 1.90 1.57
N ARG A 127 14.41 1.89 0.55
CA ARG A 127 15.71 1.20 0.63
C ARG A 127 16.69 1.89 1.58
N ASP A 128 16.65 3.22 1.68
CA ASP A 128 17.44 4.00 2.64
C ASP A 128 16.96 3.75 4.07
N GLU A 129 15.64 3.77 4.30
CA GLU A 129 15.00 3.46 5.57
C GLU A 129 15.30 2.03 6.03
N ILE A 130 15.20 1.03 5.14
CA ILE A 130 15.61 -0.36 5.45
C ILE A 130 17.09 -0.43 5.85
N ARG A 131 17.98 0.32 5.20
CA ARG A 131 19.40 0.39 5.58
C ARG A 131 19.60 1.04 6.95
N GLN A 132 18.90 2.14 7.24
CA GLN A 132 18.94 2.80 8.55
C GLN A 132 18.39 1.90 9.66
N LEU A 133 17.28 1.20 9.43
CA LEU A 133 16.68 0.28 10.41
C LEU A 133 17.59 -0.92 10.70
N ARG A 134 18.25 -1.48 9.67
CA ARG A 134 19.28 -2.51 9.86
C ARG A 134 20.45 -2.00 10.70
N GLN A 135 20.98 -0.82 10.38
CA GLN A 135 22.08 -0.22 11.14
C GLN A 135 21.69 0.07 12.61
N ARG A 136 20.46 0.56 12.87
CA ARG A 136 19.94 0.73 14.24
C ARG A 136 19.81 -0.59 14.97
N LEU A 137 19.31 -1.64 14.31
CA LEU A 137 19.20 -2.98 14.87
C LEU A 137 20.58 -3.57 15.21
N ASP A 138 21.59 -3.38 14.35
CA ASP A 138 22.97 -3.79 14.62
C ASP A 138 23.56 -3.04 15.83
N THR A 139 23.30 -1.75 15.97
CA THR A 139 23.73 -0.94 17.13
C THR A 139 23.05 -1.41 18.42
N LEU A 140 21.72 -1.52 18.45
CA LEU A 140 20.97 -2.00 19.60
C LEU A 140 21.34 -3.44 19.98
N THR A 141 21.68 -4.29 19.00
CA THR A 141 22.18 -5.64 19.25
C THR A 141 23.54 -5.61 19.94
N LYS A 142 24.46 -4.73 19.51
CA LYS A 142 25.77 -4.54 20.16
C LYS A 142 25.61 -4.02 21.59
N GLU A 143 24.78 -3.00 21.81
CA GLU A 143 24.45 -2.47 23.15
C GLU A 143 23.88 -3.56 24.06
N LEU A 144 22.91 -4.34 23.57
CA LEU A 144 22.33 -5.47 24.29
C LEU A 144 23.37 -6.55 24.63
N THR A 145 24.34 -6.81 23.76
CA THR A 145 25.47 -7.71 24.10
C THR A 145 26.45 -7.10 25.11
N SER A 146 26.60 -5.77 25.16
CA SER A 146 27.42 -5.10 26.18
C SER A 146 26.77 -5.16 27.54
N VAL A 147 25.50 -4.76 27.65
CA VAL A 147 24.72 -4.84 28.90
C VAL A 147 24.66 -6.28 29.41
N ARG A 148 24.62 -7.30 28.54
CA ARG A 148 24.70 -8.71 28.94
C ARG A 148 26.06 -9.09 29.53
N ARG A 149 27.17 -8.61 28.96
CA ARG A 149 28.53 -8.79 29.52
C ARG A 149 28.67 -8.07 30.86
N GLU A 150 28.34 -6.79 30.91
CA GLU A 150 28.39 -5.96 32.12
C GLU A 150 27.56 -6.58 33.25
N ARG A 151 26.35 -7.08 32.95
CA ARG A 151 25.54 -7.83 33.91
C ARG A 151 26.25 -9.10 34.39
N GLN A 152 26.92 -9.83 33.50
CA GLN A 152 27.62 -11.06 33.84
C GLN A 152 28.87 -10.79 34.70
N GLU A 153 29.63 -9.75 34.38
CA GLU A 153 30.74 -9.20 35.16
C GLU A 153 30.24 -8.82 36.57
N LEU A 154 29.21 -7.98 36.68
CA LEU A 154 28.60 -7.59 37.97
C LEU A 154 28.04 -8.77 38.77
N THR A 155 27.52 -9.83 38.13
CA THR A 155 27.13 -11.05 38.84
C THR A 155 28.33 -11.83 39.36
N SER A 156 29.44 -11.86 38.63
CA SER A 156 30.67 -12.50 39.11
C SER A 156 31.31 -11.73 40.26
N GLU A 157 31.32 -10.39 40.21
CA GLU A 157 31.79 -9.53 41.31
C GLU A 157 30.90 -9.65 42.56
N ASN A 158 29.57 -9.72 42.38
CA ASN A 158 28.66 -9.98 43.51
C ASN A 158 28.94 -11.35 44.16
N GLU A 159 29.30 -12.35 43.37
CA GLU A 159 29.58 -13.70 43.86
C GLU A 159 30.93 -13.75 44.59
N THR A 160 31.98 -13.08 44.08
CA THR A 160 33.26 -12.95 44.81
C THR A 160 33.09 -12.17 46.11
N LEU A 161 32.35 -11.05 46.10
CA LEU A 161 32.06 -10.27 47.31
C LEU A 161 31.24 -11.07 48.34
N ARG A 162 30.31 -11.93 47.91
CA ARG A 162 29.61 -12.86 48.82
C ARG A 162 30.56 -13.86 49.44
N GLN A 163 31.46 -14.46 48.66
CA GLN A 163 32.44 -15.41 49.16
C GLN A 163 33.45 -14.76 50.13
N GLU A 164 33.86 -13.52 49.86
CA GLU A 164 34.70 -12.72 50.76
C GLU A 164 33.97 -12.36 52.06
N THR A 165 32.70 -11.92 51.97
CA THR A 165 31.84 -11.67 53.14
C THR A 165 31.63 -12.94 53.97
N LEU A 166 31.53 -14.10 53.34
CA LEU A 166 31.43 -15.40 54.02
C LEU A 166 32.74 -15.81 54.70
N ARG A 167 33.91 -15.53 54.10
CA ARG A 167 35.22 -15.72 54.75
C ARG A 167 35.36 -14.84 55.98
N LEU A 168 35.10 -13.53 55.84
CA LEU A 168 35.15 -12.57 56.95
C LEU A 168 34.14 -12.89 58.08
N ARG A 169 33.00 -13.52 57.73
CA ARG A 169 32.04 -14.03 58.72
C ARG A 169 32.49 -15.34 59.39
N GLY A 170 33.32 -16.14 58.72
CA GLY A 170 33.90 -17.37 59.27
C GLY A 170 34.90 -17.15 60.40
N ASP A 171 35.53 -15.97 60.44
CA ASP A 171 36.51 -15.58 61.46
C ASP A 171 35.87 -15.04 62.77
N ILE A 172 34.53 -15.11 62.91
CA ILE A 172 33.80 -14.63 64.10
C ILE A 172 33.31 -15.83 64.93
N PRO A 173 33.75 -15.99 66.20
CA PRO A 173 33.30 -17.09 67.05
C PRO A 173 31.82 -16.95 67.45
N PRO A 174 31.07 -18.07 67.61
CA PRO A 174 29.63 -18.01 67.84
C PRO A 174 29.29 -17.66 69.30
N HIS A 175 28.52 -16.59 69.49
CA HIS A 175 27.78 -16.32 70.73
C HIS A 175 26.30 -16.73 70.58
N PRO A 176 25.66 -17.25 71.65
CA PRO A 176 24.37 -17.90 71.53
C PRO A 176 23.17 -16.94 71.50
N ALA A 177 22.13 -17.44 70.82
CA ALA A 177 20.79 -16.91 70.60
C ALA A 177 20.20 -15.90 71.60
N THR A 178 19.41 -14.97 71.05
CA THR A 178 18.12 -14.60 71.67
C THR A 178 17.07 -14.34 70.60
N SER A 179 15.84 -14.78 70.85
CA SER A 179 14.74 -14.88 69.89
C SER A 179 13.81 -13.68 69.91
N THR A 180 13.44 -13.16 68.73
CA THR A 180 12.07 -12.66 68.48
C THR A 180 11.76 -12.57 66.99
N SER A 181 10.62 -13.15 66.59
CA SER A 181 9.88 -12.76 65.37
C SER A 181 8.71 -11.86 65.80
N PRO A 182 8.14 -11.04 64.91
CA PRO A 182 7.03 -11.57 64.10
C PRO A 182 6.89 -11.03 62.67
N SER A 183 6.28 -11.89 61.83
CA SER A 183 5.31 -11.58 60.76
C SER A 183 5.48 -10.34 59.85
N SER A 184 5.77 -10.58 58.56
CA SER A 184 5.05 -9.90 57.47
C SER A 184 5.14 -10.72 56.17
N SER A 185 4.01 -10.94 55.50
CA SER A 185 3.94 -11.55 54.17
C SER A 185 4.34 -10.54 53.08
N PRO A 186 4.80 -11.02 51.91
CA PRO A 186 4.33 -10.42 50.65
C PRO A 186 3.70 -11.45 49.69
N LEU A 187 2.85 -10.92 48.80
CA LEU A 187 2.03 -11.69 47.86
C LEU A 187 2.81 -12.20 46.63
N HIS A 188 2.21 -13.20 45.98
CA HIS A 188 2.57 -13.66 44.64
C HIS A 188 2.65 -12.52 43.61
N SER A 189 3.71 -12.52 42.81
CA SER A 189 3.69 -11.95 41.46
C SER A 189 3.95 -13.05 40.43
N HIS A 190 2.91 -13.40 39.67
CA HIS A 190 3.03 -14.34 38.56
C HIS A 190 3.70 -13.65 37.37
N ILE A 191 4.95 -14.03 37.05
CA ILE A 191 5.56 -13.74 35.76
C ILE A 191 5.62 -15.05 34.97
N THR A 192 4.67 -15.22 34.05
CA THR A 192 4.66 -16.32 33.07
C THR A 192 5.61 -16.02 31.93
N SER A 193 6.88 -16.41 32.06
CA SER A 193 7.86 -16.39 30.96
C SER A 193 7.86 -17.70 30.19
N SER A 194 6.89 -17.89 29.30
CA SER A 194 6.82 -19.03 28.39
C SER A 194 7.82 -18.90 27.23
N SER A 195 9.09 -19.25 27.46
CA SER A 195 10.10 -19.37 26.41
C SER A 195 9.86 -20.64 25.57
N SER A 196 9.35 -20.47 24.35
CA SER A 196 9.24 -21.55 23.36
C SER A 196 10.33 -21.42 22.31
N SER A 197 11.27 -22.37 22.30
CA SER A 197 12.33 -22.50 21.30
C SER A 197 11.89 -23.40 20.13
N SER A 198 12.22 -23.00 18.90
CA SER A 198 12.57 -23.87 17.75
C SER A 198 12.92 -22.98 16.55
N SER A 199 14.15 -23.00 16.03
CA SER A 199 14.75 -24.05 15.19
C SER A 199 14.23 -24.04 13.74
N VAL A 200 15.04 -23.49 12.83
CA VAL A 200 14.93 -23.64 11.36
C VAL A 200 15.97 -24.67 10.92
N PRO A 201 15.73 -25.51 9.89
CA PRO A 201 16.52 -25.39 8.65
C PRO A 201 15.66 -25.75 7.39
N PRO A 202 16.17 -26.15 6.19
CA PRO A 202 16.14 -25.22 5.05
C PRO A 202 15.60 -25.76 3.70
N SER A 203 15.38 -24.82 2.76
CA SER A 203 15.49 -24.95 1.28
C SER A 203 14.80 -26.10 0.52
N SER A 204 13.98 -25.75 -0.51
CA SER A 204 14.23 -26.13 -1.92
C SER A 204 13.25 -25.48 -2.91
N SER A 205 13.67 -25.38 -4.17
CA SER A 205 12.99 -24.74 -5.30
C SER A 205 12.04 -25.68 -6.04
N ALA A 206 10.98 -25.14 -6.68
CA ALA A 206 10.35 -25.71 -7.88
C ALA A 206 9.43 -24.68 -8.58
N SER A 207 9.08 -24.94 -9.84
CA SER A 207 8.44 -23.99 -10.77
C SER A 207 7.01 -24.38 -11.17
N SER A 208 6.38 -23.47 -11.94
CA SER A 208 5.42 -23.71 -13.04
C SER A 208 3.93 -24.05 -12.80
N LEU A 209 3.10 -23.11 -13.28
CA LEU A 209 1.98 -23.26 -14.23
C LEU A 209 0.57 -23.75 -13.80
N SER A 210 -0.40 -23.13 -14.50
CA SER A 210 -1.74 -23.61 -14.89
C SER A 210 -2.98 -23.18 -14.08
N SER A 211 -3.68 -22.19 -14.65
CA SER A 211 -5.05 -22.30 -15.20
C SER A 211 -6.17 -22.94 -14.38
N SER A 212 -7.26 -22.19 -14.18
CA SER A 212 -8.63 -22.74 -14.10
C SER A 212 -9.68 -21.71 -14.53
N LYS A 213 -10.31 -21.95 -15.68
CA LYS A 213 -11.62 -21.40 -16.07
C LYS A 213 -12.69 -22.40 -15.63
N ALA A 214 -13.69 -21.96 -14.87
CA ALA A 214 -15.01 -22.60 -14.86
C ALA A 214 -16.04 -21.67 -14.23
N ASN A 215 -17.02 -21.21 -15.02
CA ASN A 215 -18.41 -21.40 -14.61
C ASN A 215 -19.29 -21.42 -15.86
N ALA A 216 -20.14 -22.44 -15.96
CA ALA A 216 -21.15 -22.56 -17.00
C ALA A 216 -22.52 -22.54 -16.32
N ASN A 217 -23.53 -21.93 -16.96
CA ASN A 217 -24.91 -22.22 -16.61
C ASN A 217 -25.80 -22.18 -17.85
N PHE A 218 -26.80 -23.06 -17.88
CA PHE A 218 -27.71 -23.29 -19.00
C PHE A 218 -29.06 -22.55 -18.79
N LYS A 219 -29.62 -21.99 -19.89
CA LYS A 219 -31.02 -22.02 -20.42
C LYS A 219 -32.23 -22.44 -19.52
N PRO A 220 -33.53 -22.17 -19.87
CA PRO A 220 -34.08 -21.84 -21.21
C PRO A 220 -35.27 -20.82 -21.32
N ASP A 221 -35.75 -20.67 -22.58
CA ASP A 221 -37.10 -20.36 -23.10
C ASP A 221 -37.80 -18.98 -23.00
N GLY A 222 -38.37 -18.58 -24.15
CA GLY A 222 -39.11 -17.34 -24.42
C GLY A 222 -39.26 -17.16 -25.94
N ALA A 223 -40.44 -16.75 -26.44
CA ALA A 223 -40.70 -16.72 -27.90
C ALA A 223 -41.90 -15.83 -28.32
N VAL A 224 -41.95 -15.48 -29.62
CA VAL A 224 -43.06 -14.84 -30.38
C VAL A 224 -43.28 -13.35 -29.98
N ASP A 225 -43.25 -12.35 -30.87
CA ASP A 225 -44.07 -12.14 -32.08
C ASP A 225 -43.39 -11.33 -33.22
N GLY A 226 -44.01 -11.29 -34.41
CA GLY A 226 -43.74 -10.40 -35.56
C GLY A 226 -45.00 -10.30 -36.45
N PRO A 227 -44.99 -9.88 -37.75
CA PRO A 227 -44.02 -9.18 -38.62
C PRO A 227 -44.73 -7.92 -39.24
N PRO A 228 -44.58 -7.48 -40.51
CA PRO A 228 -43.50 -7.61 -41.53
C PRO A 228 -43.01 -6.28 -42.14
N GLY A 229 -41.88 -6.31 -42.87
CA GLY A 229 -41.38 -5.19 -43.67
C GLY A 229 -40.06 -5.49 -44.38
N SER A 230 -40.14 -5.92 -45.63
CA SER A 230 -39.01 -6.30 -46.52
C SER A 230 -39.30 -5.71 -47.93
N PRO A 231 -38.32 -5.58 -48.87
CA PRO A 231 -37.10 -6.38 -48.95
C PRO A 231 -35.77 -5.66 -49.30
N GLU A 232 -34.70 -6.34 -48.89
CA GLU A 232 -33.32 -6.29 -49.38
C GLU A 232 -33.22 -7.10 -50.70
N PRO A 233 -32.36 -6.73 -51.67
CA PRO A 233 -32.29 -7.42 -52.96
C PRO A 233 -31.50 -8.73 -52.92
N GLU A 234 -32.06 -9.80 -53.48
CA GLU A 234 -31.35 -11.07 -53.74
C GLU A 234 -30.22 -10.90 -54.78
N PRO A 235 -29.13 -11.68 -54.70
CA PRO A 235 -28.16 -11.79 -55.77
C PRO A 235 -28.78 -12.50 -56.99
N VAL A 236 -28.62 -11.88 -58.16
CA VAL A 236 -29.22 -12.35 -59.43
C VAL A 236 -28.60 -13.68 -59.87
N ARG A 237 -29.44 -14.63 -60.27
CA ARG A 237 -29.00 -15.93 -60.81
C ARG A 237 -28.30 -15.78 -62.15
N ASP A 238 -27.26 -16.59 -62.37
CA ASP A 238 -26.51 -16.66 -63.63
C ASP A 238 -27.42 -16.89 -64.85
N VAL A 239 -27.39 -15.95 -65.78
CA VAL A 239 -28.10 -16.05 -67.06
C VAL A 239 -27.24 -16.81 -68.07
N ASP A 240 -27.35 -18.14 -68.00
CA ASP A 240 -27.40 -19.06 -69.16
C ASP A 240 -26.40 -18.83 -70.33
N LEU A 241 -25.15 -18.48 -70.04
CA LEU A 241 -24.07 -18.35 -71.04
C LEU A 241 -23.82 -19.63 -71.87
N ASN A 242 -24.28 -20.79 -71.38
CA ASN A 242 -24.13 -22.08 -72.05
C ASN A 242 -25.09 -22.25 -73.25
N ARG A 243 -26.24 -21.55 -73.26
CA ARG A 243 -27.19 -21.57 -74.39
C ARG A 243 -26.67 -20.82 -75.62
N GLN A 244 -25.88 -19.76 -75.43
CA GLN A 244 -25.37 -18.93 -76.52
C GLN A 244 -24.21 -19.60 -77.28
N LYS A 245 -23.39 -20.39 -76.59
CA LYS A 245 -22.27 -21.14 -77.17
C LYS A 245 -22.74 -22.28 -78.10
N ILE A 246 -23.87 -22.91 -77.77
CA ILE A 246 -24.51 -23.97 -78.58
C ILE A 246 -25.19 -23.44 -79.86
N GLY A 247 -25.55 -22.15 -79.91
CA GLY A 247 -26.08 -21.51 -81.13
C GLY A 247 -25.00 -21.33 -82.20
N GLN A 248 -23.90 -20.67 -81.83
CA GLN A 248 -22.82 -20.34 -82.78
C GLN A 248 -22.09 -21.56 -83.35
N GLN A 249 -22.05 -22.67 -82.61
CA GLN A 249 -21.42 -23.91 -83.09
C GLN A 249 -22.27 -24.61 -84.16
N LYS A 250 -23.61 -24.53 -84.09
CA LYS A 250 -24.52 -25.13 -85.07
C LYS A 250 -24.55 -24.39 -86.41
N ASP A 251 -24.46 -23.06 -86.38
CA ASP A 251 -24.39 -22.26 -87.61
C ASP A 251 -23.07 -22.48 -88.38
N MET A 252 -22.00 -22.88 -87.68
CA MET A 252 -20.72 -23.25 -88.29
C MET A 252 -20.73 -24.66 -88.89
N GLU A 253 -21.34 -25.64 -88.22
CA GLU A 253 -21.52 -27.01 -88.74
C GLU A 253 -22.46 -27.06 -89.96
N LEU A 254 -23.48 -26.20 -90.01
CA LEU A 254 -24.37 -26.04 -91.18
C LEU A 254 -23.61 -25.52 -92.42
N LEU A 255 -22.62 -24.63 -92.22
CA LEU A 255 -21.82 -24.07 -93.30
C LEU A 255 -20.76 -25.07 -93.83
N GLU A 256 -20.20 -25.92 -92.97
CA GLU A 256 -19.34 -27.03 -93.41
C GLU A 256 -20.12 -28.16 -94.11
N SER A 257 -21.36 -28.42 -93.68
CA SER A 257 -22.20 -29.48 -94.26
C SER A 257 -22.52 -29.21 -95.73
N VAL A 258 -22.82 -27.96 -96.10
CA VAL A 258 -23.09 -27.56 -97.50
C VAL A 258 -21.84 -27.66 -98.38
N LEU A 259 -20.64 -27.50 -97.83
CA LEU A 259 -19.38 -27.52 -98.59
C LEU A 259 -18.71 -28.90 -98.69
N ARG A 260 -19.25 -29.94 -98.01
CA ARG A 260 -18.81 -31.35 -98.18
C ARG A 260 -19.71 -32.17 -99.10
N SER A 261 -20.89 -31.67 -99.48
CA SER A 261 -21.90 -32.39 -100.30
C SER A 261 -21.63 -32.39 -101.81
N GLY A 262 -20.36 -32.50 -102.26
CA GLY A 262 -20.03 -32.28 -103.68
C GLY A 262 -18.70 -32.79 -104.20
N ALA A 263 -18.17 -33.92 -103.70
CA ALA A 263 -17.00 -34.59 -104.32
C ALA A 263 -16.78 -36.06 -103.87
N ALA A 264 -17.64 -36.98 -104.32
CA ALA A 264 -17.46 -38.45 -104.42
C ALA A 264 -18.82 -39.01 -104.87
N GLY A 265 -18.97 -39.96 -105.79
CA GLY A 265 -18.06 -40.89 -106.46
C GLY A 265 -18.89 -42.15 -106.81
N LEU A 266 -18.42 -43.00 -107.72
CA LEU A 266 -19.17 -44.08 -108.41
C LEU A 266 -20.02 -43.55 -109.58
N ASP A 267 -19.70 -43.80 -110.85
CA ASP A 267 -19.36 -45.05 -111.56
C ASP A 267 -20.59 -45.97 -111.76
N SER A 268 -21.03 -46.03 -113.02
CA SER A 268 -21.73 -47.18 -113.59
C SER A 268 -21.46 -47.22 -115.10
N GLU A 269 -20.39 -47.94 -115.45
CA GLU A 269 -20.29 -48.86 -116.60
C GLU A 269 -21.66 -49.46 -117.00
N GLU A 270 -21.97 -49.80 -118.26
CA GLU A 270 -21.19 -50.22 -119.43
C GLU A 270 -21.82 -49.66 -120.75
N THR A 271 -21.03 -49.18 -121.73
CA THR A 271 -20.46 -49.93 -122.89
C THR A 271 -21.48 -50.43 -123.93
N TRP A 272 -21.41 -49.87 -125.15
CA TRP A 272 -21.35 -50.63 -126.42
C TRP A 272 -20.65 -49.78 -127.47
N ASP A 273 -19.73 -50.39 -128.23
CA ASP A 273 -18.76 -49.68 -129.06
C ASP A 273 -18.76 -50.20 -130.51
N ILE A 274 -18.52 -49.28 -131.44
CA ILE A 274 -18.14 -49.45 -132.87
C ILE A 274 -19.01 -50.35 -133.81
N HIS A 275 -19.50 -49.77 -134.92
CA HIS A 275 -19.13 -50.13 -136.32
C HIS A 275 -20.11 -49.62 -137.41
N GLY A 276 -19.74 -48.51 -138.06
CA GLY A 276 -19.51 -48.41 -139.52
C GLY A 276 -20.63 -48.58 -140.58
N VAL A 277 -20.30 -48.02 -141.77
CA VAL A 277 -20.76 -48.42 -143.13
C VAL A 277 -22.09 -47.84 -143.66
N ASN A 278 -21.98 -46.76 -144.45
CA ASN A 278 -22.81 -46.49 -145.64
C ASN A 278 -22.64 -47.67 -146.63
N PRO A 279 -23.66 -48.14 -147.40
CA PRO A 279 -24.06 -47.36 -148.58
C PRO A 279 -25.47 -47.64 -149.18
N THR A 280 -25.76 -46.95 -150.30
CA THR A 280 -26.83 -47.21 -151.30
C THR A 280 -28.30 -47.05 -150.84
N GLY A 281 -29.22 -46.59 -151.70
CA GLY A 281 -29.06 -46.00 -153.04
C GLY A 281 -30.25 -46.27 -153.97
N SER A 282 -30.36 -45.44 -155.02
CA SER A 282 -31.08 -45.70 -156.28
C SER A 282 -32.62 -45.68 -156.26
N ARG A 283 -33.24 -44.70 -156.97
CA ARG A 283 -33.69 -44.74 -158.39
C ARG A 283 -35.09 -45.36 -158.52
N SER A 284 -36.05 -44.75 -159.20
CA SER A 284 -36.31 -44.81 -160.66
C SER A 284 -37.75 -44.31 -160.91
N SER A 285 -38.26 -43.96 -162.10
CA SER A 285 -37.70 -43.60 -163.42
C SER A 285 -38.86 -43.17 -164.35
N SER A 286 -38.54 -42.56 -165.52
CA SER A 286 -39.25 -42.68 -166.84
C SER A 286 -40.79 -42.51 -166.89
N GLY A 287 -41.35 -41.53 -167.61
CA GLY A 287 -41.45 -41.49 -169.10
C GLY A 287 -42.92 -41.25 -169.51
N LEU A 288 -43.38 -40.98 -170.75
CA LEU A 288 -42.86 -40.94 -172.14
C LEU A 288 -43.82 -40.09 -173.03
N SER A 289 -43.51 -39.93 -174.35
CA SER A 289 -44.48 -39.74 -175.48
C SER A 289 -45.12 -38.34 -175.65
N ARG A 290 -45.38 -37.75 -176.85
CA ARG A 290 -45.20 -38.05 -178.31
C ARG A 290 -45.68 -36.79 -179.09
N GLN A 291 -45.11 -36.32 -180.22
CA GLN A 291 -45.50 -36.68 -181.62
C GLN A 291 -44.77 -35.81 -182.70
N GLU A 292 -44.32 -36.43 -183.81
CA GLU A 292 -44.23 -35.98 -185.25
C GLU A 292 -44.38 -34.47 -185.63
N ARG A 293 -43.73 -33.83 -186.64
CA ARG A 293 -42.98 -34.25 -187.88
C ARG A 293 -42.29 -32.97 -188.46
N SER A 294 -41.00 -32.87 -188.79
CA SER A 294 -40.39 -33.25 -190.10
C SER A 294 -38.93 -32.75 -190.24
N ARG A 295 -38.06 -33.56 -190.88
CA ARG A 295 -36.75 -33.23 -191.53
C ARG A 295 -35.53 -32.76 -190.69
N GLN A 296 -34.82 -33.77 -190.15
CA GLN A 296 -33.38 -34.10 -190.32
C GLN A 296 -32.30 -33.00 -190.56
N LEU A 297 -31.15 -33.17 -189.86
CA LEU A 297 -29.80 -32.61 -190.09
C LEU A 297 -29.35 -31.35 -189.30
N GLN A 298 -29.44 -31.34 -187.96
CA GLN A 298 -28.78 -30.31 -187.11
C GLN A 298 -28.48 -30.74 -185.64
N GLU A 299 -27.94 -31.93 -185.38
CA GLU A 299 -27.80 -32.45 -183.98
C GLU A 299 -26.39 -32.40 -183.34
N ASP A 300 -25.30 -32.56 -184.09
CA ASP A 300 -23.98 -32.85 -183.51
C ASP A 300 -23.28 -31.70 -182.75
N VAL A 301 -23.65 -30.43 -183.00
CA VAL A 301 -23.00 -29.28 -182.34
C VAL A 301 -23.47 -29.09 -180.89
N SER A 302 -24.67 -29.58 -180.54
CA SER A 302 -25.33 -29.31 -179.26
C SER A 302 -24.84 -30.12 -178.06
N VAL A 303 -24.10 -31.21 -178.29
CA VAL A 303 -23.65 -32.14 -177.25
C VAL A 303 -22.37 -31.65 -176.55
N VAL A 304 -21.42 -31.11 -177.32
CA VAL A 304 -20.13 -30.61 -176.81
C VAL A 304 -20.32 -29.44 -175.83
N GLU A 305 -21.25 -28.53 -176.14
CA GLU A 305 -21.64 -27.41 -175.28
C GLU A 305 -22.22 -27.90 -173.93
N LYS A 306 -22.92 -29.04 -173.95
CA LYS A 306 -23.55 -29.68 -172.79
C LYS A 306 -22.57 -30.40 -171.86
N ASP A 307 -21.42 -30.83 -172.37
CA ASP A 307 -20.38 -31.47 -171.55
C ASP A 307 -19.36 -30.46 -171.02
N SER A 308 -19.05 -29.40 -171.77
CA SER A 308 -18.29 -28.24 -171.28
C SER A 308 -19.00 -27.57 -170.09
N SER A 309 -20.31 -27.36 -170.18
CA SER A 309 -21.11 -26.81 -169.07
C SER A 309 -21.18 -27.73 -167.84
N LYS A 310 -21.20 -29.07 -168.01
CA LYS A 310 -21.07 -30.01 -166.88
C LYS A 310 -19.69 -29.97 -166.24
N LEU A 311 -18.62 -29.90 -167.04
CA LEU A 311 -17.25 -29.80 -166.53
C LEU A 311 -17.08 -28.52 -165.70
N ASN A 312 -17.57 -27.38 -166.19
CA ASN A 312 -17.57 -26.13 -165.46
C ASN A 312 -18.41 -26.19 -164.17
N ALA A 313 -19.56 -26.87 -164.16
CA ALA A 313 -20.37 -27.06 -162.96
C ALA A 313 -19.70 -27.98 -161.92
N LEU A 314 -18.94 -28.99 -162.37
CA LEU A 314 -18.13 -29.84 -161.49
C LEU A 314 -16.90 -29.10 -160.96
N GLN A 315 -16.25 -28.28 -161.78
CA GLN A 315 -15.14 -27.42 -161.37
C GLN A 315 -15.61 -26.39 -160.32
N LEU A 316 -16.74 -25.71 -160.54
CA LEU A 316 -17.30 -24.78 -159.57
C LEU A 316 -17.61 -25.47 -158.24
N ARG A 317 -18.21 -26.68 -158.28
CA ARG A 317 -18.45 -27.49 -157.08
C ARG A 317 -17.16 -27.93 -156.38
N LEU A 318 -16.10 -28.24 -157.13
CA LEU A 318 -14.80 -28.57 -156.57
C LEU A 318 -14.19 -27.35 -155.88
N ASP A 319 -14.19 -26.19 -156.54
CA ASP A 319 -13.67 -24.93 -156.00
C ASP A 319 -14.47 -24.45 -154.78
N GLU A 320 -15.81 -24.60 -154.80
CA GLU A 320 -16.68 -24.41 -153.64
C GLU A 320 -16.30 -25.36 -152.49
N SER A 321 -16.11 -26.66 -152.77
CA SER A 321 -15.72 -27.63 -151.73
C SER A 321 -14.32 -27.38 -151.16
N GLN A 322 -13.37 -26.94 -151.98
CA GLN A 322 -12.03 -26.57 -151.52
C GLN A 322 -12.08 -25.30 -150.67
N LYS A 323 -12.90 -24.31 -151.05
CA LYS A 323 -13.13 -23.10 -150.27
C LYS A 323 -13.81 -23.40 -148.92
N VAL A 324 -14.75 -24.33 -148.89
CA VAL A 324 -15.36 -24.84 -147.64
C VAL A 324 -14.29 -25.53 -146.79
N LEU A 325 -13.48 -26.44 -147.33
CA LEU A 325 -12.40 -27.12 -146.59
C LEU A 325 -11.32 -26.16 -146.07
N LEU A 326 -10.98 -25.11 -146.80
CA LEU A 326 -10.07 -24.07 -146.32
C LEU A 326 -10.69 -23.29 -145.16
N LYS A 327 -11.96 -22.88 -145.30
CA LYS A 327 -12.69 -22.23 -144.21
C LYS A 327 -12.81 -23.13 -142.97
N GLU A 328 -13.13 -24.41 -143.14
CA GLU A 328 -13.19 -25.38 -142.03
C GLU A 328 -11.82 -25.57 -141.34
N ARG A 329 -10.71 -25.47 -142.08
CA ARG A 329 -9.35 -25.46 -141.50
C ARG A 329 -9.04 -24.17 -140.74
N GLU A 330 -9.44 -23.02 -141.27
CA GLU A 330 -9.32 -21.72 -140.61
C GLU A 330 -10.17 -21.66 -139.33
N ASP A 331 -11.43 -22.08 -139.41
CA ASP A 331 -12.37 -22.20 -138.29
C ASP A 331 -11.83 -23.20 -137.25
N LYS A 332 -11.30 -24.36 -137.67
CA LYS A 332 -10.64 -25.31 -136.75
C LYS A 332 -9.43 -24.68 -136.04
N LEU A 333 -8.57 -23.94 -136.75
CA LEU A 333 -7.42 -23.26 -136.14
C LEU A 333 -7.86 -22.12 -135.19
N ALA A 334 -8.93 -21.40 -135.53
CA ALA A 334 -9.52 -20.37 -134.68
C ALA A 334 -10.12 -20.98 -133.40
N LEU A 335 -10.82 -22.11 -133.52
CA LEU A 335 -11.35 -22.88 -132.39
C LEU A 335 -10.22 -23.44 -131.52
N SER A 336 -9.17 -24.04 -132.10
CA SER A 336 -7.99 -24.53 -131.36
C SER A 336 -7.33 -23.41 -130.55
N LYS A 337 -7.05 -22.25 -131.17
CA LYS A 337 -6.54 -21.07 -130.45
C LYS A 337 -7.51 -20.53 -129.40
N SER A 338 -8.82 -20.77 -129.55
CA SER A 338 -9.81 -20.39 -128.54
C SER A 338 -9.84 -21.37 -127.38
N ILE A 339 -9.65 -22.66 -127.63
CA ILE A 339 -9.51 -23.69 -126.59
C ILE A 339 -8.22 -23.42 -125.79
N GLU A 340 -7.07 -23.25 -126.43
CA GLU A 340 -5.79 -22.92 -125.78
C GLU A 340 -5.89 -21.68 -124.87
N ARG A 341 -6.58 -20.61 -125.33
CA ARG A 341 -6.85 -19.42 -124.51
C ARG A 341 -7.75 -19.74 -123.32
N LEU A 342 -8.84 -20.47 -123.52
CA LEU A 342 -9.75 -20.86 -122.44
C LEU A 342 -9.08 -21.80 -121.42
N GLU A 343 -8.18 -22.68 -121.85
CA GLU A 343 -7.36 -23.54 -120.98
C GLU A 343 -6.34 -22.73 -120.17
N ALA A 344 -5.71 -21.73 -120.79
CA ALA A 344 -4.81 -20.80 -120.08
C ALA A 344 -5.57 -19.91 -119.09
N GLU A 345 -6.73 -19.38 -119.47
CA GLU A 345 -7.64 -18.63 -118.59
C GLU A 345 -8.12 -19.50 -117.42
N LEU A 346 -8.55 -20.74 -117.67
CA LEU A 346 -8.96 -21.71 -116.66
C LEU A 346 -7.81 -22.07 -115.70
N SER A 347 -6.60 -22.22 -116.22
CA SER A 347 -5.39 -22.44 -115.40
C SER A 347 -5.04 -21.23 -114.54
N GLN A 348 -5.19 -20.02 -115.07
CA GLN A 348 -5.02 -18.78 -114.31
C GLN A 348 -6.08 -18.63 -113.22
N TRP A 349 -7.34 -18.98 -113.51
CA TRP A 349 -8.42 -18.96 -112.51
C TRP A 349 -8.22 -19.99 -111.40
N LYS A 350 -7.67 -21.18 -111.69
CA LYS A 350 -7.25 -22.15 -110.67
C LYS A 350 -6.19 -21.57 -109.73
N LEU A 351 -5.11 -20.99 -110.27
CA LEU A 351 -4.06 -20.37 -109.45
C LEU A 351 -4.61 -19.23 -108.58
N LYS A 352 -5.43 -18.32 -109.15
CA LYS A 352 -6.11 -17.26 -108.39
C LYS A 352 -7.00 -17.82 -107.27
N TYR A 353 -7.70 -18.92 -107.51
CA TYR A 353 -8.52 -19.59 -106.50
C TYR A 353 -7.67 -20.20 -105.37
N GLU A 354 -6.55 -20.85 -105.70
CA GLU A 354 -5.61 -21.39 -104.71
C GLU A 354 -4.95 -20.29 -103.86
N GLU A 355 -4.54 -19.17 -104.48
CA GLU A 355 -4.02 -17.99 -103.79
C GLU A 355 -5.06 -17.37 -102.85
N LEU A 356 -6.29 -17.18 -103.33
CA LEU A 356 -7.41 -16.69 -102.52
C LEU A 356 -7.74 -17.65 -101.37
N SER A 357 -7.67 -18.96 -101.59
CA SER A 357 -7.88 -19.97 -100.56
C SER A 357 -6.79 -19.95 -99.49
N LYS A 358 -5.52 -19.75 -99.87
CA LYS A 358 -4.39 -19.58 -98.93
C LYS A 358 -4.55 -18.29 -98.12
N SER A 359 -4.82 -17.16 -98.79
CA SER A 359 -5.08 -15.87 -98.14
C SER A 359 -6.26 -15.93 -97.16
N LYS A 360 -7.36 -16.61 -97.53
CA LYS A 360 -8.49 -16.90 -96.62
C LYS A 360 -8.04 -17.70 -95.40
N GLN A 361 -7.23 -18.74 -95.57
CA GLN A 361 -6.74 -19.57 -94.47
C GLN A 361 -5.79 -18.80 -93.55
N GLU A 362 -4.93 -17.93 -94.10
CA GLU A 362 -4.05 -17.05 -93.34
C GLU A 362 -4.83 -16.00 -92.54
N ALA A 363 -5.83 -15.35 -93.15
CA ALA A 363 -6.73 -14.43 -92.47
C ALA A 363 -7.51 -15.12 -91.33
N LEU A 364 -7.95 -16.36 -91.52
CA LEU A 364 -8.60 -17.15 -90.46
C LEU A 364 -7.63 -17.50 -89.32
N LYS A 365 -6.37 -17.85 -89.62
CA LYS A 365 -5.32 -18.08 -88.60
C LYS A 365 -5.03 -16.80 -87.81
N GLN A 366 -4.87 -15.66 -88.48
CA GLN A 366 -4.67 -14.36 -87.84
C GLN A 366 -5.86 -13.96 -86.96
N LEU A 367 -7.09 -14.17 -87.43
CA LEU A 367 -8.31 -13.92 -86.66
C LEU A 367 -8.39 -14.81 -85.41
N ASN A 368 -8.01 -16.09 -85.51
CA ASN A 368 -8.00 -16.99 -84.36
C ASN A 368 -6.92 -16.62 -83.35
N LEU A 369 -5.70 -16.30 -83.79
CA LEU A 369 -4.64 -15.80 -82.90
C LEU A 369 -5.06 -14.50 -82.19
N LEU A 370 -5.72 -13.57 -82.90
CA LEU A 370 -6.23 -12.34 -82.29
C LEU A 370 -7.34 -12.62 -81.26
N LYS A 371 -8.21 -13.60 -81.53
CA LYS A 371 -9.22 -14.07 -80.55
C LYS A 371 -8.57 -14.69 -79.31
N GLU A 372 -7.54 -15.52 -79.48
CA GLU A 372 -6.78 -16.12 -78.38
C GLU A 372 -6.10 -15.01 -77.55
N MET A 373 -5.39 -14.08 -78.18
CA MET A 373 -4.79 -12.93 -77.50
C MET A 373 -5.80 -12.07 -76.74
N HIS A 374 -6.97 -11.79 -77.32
CA HIS A 374 -8.04 -11.07 -76.63
C HIS A 374 -8.66 -11.89 -75.48
N GLN A 375 -8.74 -13.21 -75.62
CA GLN A 375 -9.27 -14.10 -74.58
C GLN A 375 -8.30 -14.20 -73.39
N ASP A 376 -6.99 -14.26 -73.65
CA ASP A 376 -5.95 -14.22 -72.63
C ASP A 376 -5.95 -12.88 -71.88
N GLU A 377 -6.10 -11.76 -72.61
CA GLU A 377 -6.13 -10.43 -72.02
C GLU A 377 -7.40 -10.19 -71.17
N LEU A 378 -8.56 -10.68 -71.64
CA LEU A 378 -9.77 -10.73 -70.81
C LEU A 378 -9.59 -11.60 -69.56
N GLY A 379 -8.80 -12.67 -69.65
CA GLY A 379 -8.40 -13.49 -68.51
C GLY A 379 -7.62 -12.67 -67.48
N ARG A 380 -6.53 -12.01 -67.90
CA ARG A 380 -5.71 -11.15 -67.02
C ARG A 380 -6.53 -10.04 -66.36
N ILE A 381 -7.33 -9.33 -67.14
CA ILE A 381 -8.19 -8.25 -66.61
C ILE A 381 -9.20 -8.81 -65.59
N SER A 382 -9.69 -10.04 -65.77
CA SER A 382 -10.59 -10.68 -64.79
C SER A 382 -9.84 -11.06 -63.51
N GLU A 383 -8.64 -11.62 -63.61
CA GLU A 383 -7.76 -11.95 -62.48
C GLU A 383 -7.38 -10.68 -61.67
N ASP A 384 -6.95 -9.61 -62.36
CA ASP A 384 -6.62 -8.32 -61.73
C ASP A 384 -7.83 -7.73 -60.98
N LEU A 385 -9.04 -7.80 -61.56
CA LEU A 385 -10.28 -7.34 -60.92
C LEU A 385 -10.66 -8.20 -59.70
N GLU A 386 -10.46 -9.52 -59.75
CA GLU A 386 -10.69 -10.40 -58.61
C GLU A 386 -9.73 -10.10 -57.45
N ASP A 387 -8.45 -9.84 -57.75
CA ASP A 387 -7.45 -9.43 -56.74
C ASP A 387 -7.74 -8.02 -56.17
N GLU A 388 -8.18 -7.06 -56.98
CA GLU A 388 -8.61 -5.74 -56.49
C GLU A 388 -9.85 -5.85 -55.57
N LEU A 389 -10.82 -6.70 -55.91
CA LEU A 389 -11.98 -7.00 -55.05
C LEU A 389 -11.54 -7.72 -53.76
N GLY A 390 -10.58 -8.63 -53.83
CA GLY A 390 -9.96 -9.27 -52.67
C GLY A 390 -9.28 -8.27 -51.74
N ALA A 391 -8.46 -7.36 -52.31
CA ALA A 391 -7.83 -6.28 -51.58
C ALA A 391 -8.86 -5.35 -50.94
N ARG A 392 -9.91 -4.97 -51.67
CA ARG A 392 -10.99 -4.11 -51.18
C ARG A 392 -11.76 -4.75 -50.02
N THR A 393 -12.21 -5.99 -50.16
CA THR A 393 -12.90 -6.70 -49.06
C THR A 393 -12.00 -6.88 -47.84
N SER A 394 -10.68 -7.01 -48.00
CA SER A 394 -9.73 -7.01 -46.88
C SER A 394 -9.65 -5.64 -46.17
N MET A 395 -9.78 -4.54 -46.92
CA MET A 395 -9.81 -3.18 -46.39
C MET A 395 -11.13 -2.92 -45.64
N ASP A 396 -12.26 -3.31 -46.21
CA ASP A 396 -13.58 -3.13 -45.60
C ASP A 396 -13.70 -3.92 -44.28
N LYS A 397 -13.09 -5.12 -44.19
CA LYS A 397 -12.95 -5.88 -42.92
C LYS A 397 -12.15 -5.10 -41.86
N LYS A 398 -10.97 -4.56 -42.21
CA LYS A 398 -10.16 -3.74 -41.30
C LYS A 398 -10.89 -2.47 -40.85
N LEU A 399 -11.68 -1.86 -41.73
CA LEU A 399 -12.52 -0.70 -41.38
C LEU A 399 -13.64 -1.09 -40.40
N ALA A 400 -14.24 -2.27 -40.55
CA ALA A 400 -15.22 -2.80 -39.59
C ALA A 400 -14.58 -3.11 -38.22
N GLU A 401 -13.40 -3.74 -38.20
CA GLU A 401 -12.62 -4.01 -36.97
C GLU A 401 -12.28 -2.71 -36.22
N LEU A 402 -11.79 -1.68 -36.93
CA LEU A 402 -11.46 -0.38 -36.34
C LEU A 402 -12.70 0.37 -35.81
N ARG A 403 -13.87 0.21 -36.45
CA ARG A 403 -15.14 0.75 -35.94
C ARG A 403 -15.58 0.03 -34.66
N ALA A 404 -15.54 -1.30 -34.65
CA ALA A 404 -15.89 -2.09 -33.47
C ALA A 404 -14.95 -1.80 -32.28
N GLU A 405 -13.65 -1.62 -32.52
CA GLU A 405 -12.70 -1.22 -31.47
C GLU A 405 -12.96 0.21 -30.97
N MET A 406 -13.35 1.14 -31.85
CA MET A 406 -13.76 2.49 -31.46
C MET A 406 -15.00 2.48 -30.56
N GLU A 407 -16.03 1.70 -30.93
CA GLU A 407 -17.25 1.52 -30.13
C GLU A 407 -16.93 0.86 -28.76
N ARG A 408 -16.09 -0.18 -28.77
CA ARG A 408 -15.60 -0.85 -27.54
C ARG A 408 -14.92 0.14 -26.60
N LEU A 409 -14.02 0.99 -27.11
CA LEU A 409 -13.33 2.02 -26.35
C LEU A 409 -14.27 3.14 -25.85
N GLN A 410 -15.32 3.50 -26.60
CA GLN A 410 -16.34 4.45 -26.14
C GLN A 410 -17.14 3.88 -24.95
N VAL A 411 -17.56 2.62 -25.03
CA VAL A 411 -18.25 1.92 -23.93
C VAL A 411 -17.34 1.81 -22.69
N GLU A 412 -16.06 1.47 -22.86
CA GLU A 412 -15.09 1.46 -21.77
C GLU A 412 -14.88 2.85 -21.15
N ASN A 413 -14.79 3.90 -21.98
CA ASN A 413 -14.65 5.27 -21.50
C ASN A 413 -15.85 5.69 -20.62
N ALA A 414 -17.07 5.43 -21.09
CA ALA A 414 -18.30 5.68 -20.33
C ALA A 414 -18.36 4.86 -19.02
N ALA A 415 -17.94 3.59 -19.06
CA ALA A 415 -17.85 2.74 -17.87
C ALA A 415 -16.81 3.23 -16.85
N GLU A 416 -15.68 3.78 -17.30
CA GLU A 416 -14.67 4.40 -16.44
C GLU A 416 -15.17 5.72 -15.83
N TRP A 417 -15.90 6.56 -16.57
CA TRP A 417 -16.57 7.73 -15.99
C TRP A 417 -17.54 7.33 -14.86
N GLY A 418 -18.40 6.33 -15.10
CA GLY A 418 -19.28 5.81 -14.06
C GLY A 418 -18.56 5.12 -12.90
N ARG A 419 -17.36 4.55 -13.11
CA ARG A 419 -16.49 4.07 -12.02
C ARG A 419 -15.91 5.22 -11.20
N ARG A 420 -15.41 6.26 -11.88
CA ARG A 420 -14.84 7.46 -11.26
C ARG A 420 -15.85 8.15 -10.35
N GLU A 421 -17.05 8.42 -10.87
CA GLU A 421 -18.13 9.07 -10.12
C GLU A 421 -18.47 8.29 -8.82
N ARG A 422 -18.64 6.97 -8.91
CA ARG A 422 -18.87 6.13 -7.73
C ARG A 422 -17.73 6.22 -6.71
N LEU A 423 -16.47 6.12 -7.15
CA LEU A 423 -15.31 6.26 -6.25
C LEU A 423 -15.20 7.67 -5.64
N GLU A 424 -15.62 8.72 -6.36
CA GLU A 424 -15.69 10.09 -5.86
C GLU A 424 -16.76 10.23 -4.76
N THR A 425 -17.95 9.64 -4.95
CA THR A 425 -18.99 9.60 -3.89
C THR A 425 -18.56 8.80 -2.66
N GLU A 426 -17.89 7.66 -2.85
CA GLU A 426 -17.36 6.83 -1.76
C GLU A 426 -16.25 7.54 -0.99
N LYS A 427 -15.30 8.18 -1.69
CA LYS A 427 -14.28 9.06 -1.10
C LYS A 427 -14.93 10.13 -0.20
N LEU A 428 -15.93 10.85 -0.72
CA LEU A 428 -16.62 11.90 0.04
C LEU A 428 -17.41 11.33 1.24
N ALA A 429 -17.87 10.08 1.20
CA ALA A 429 -18.48 9.41 2.35
C ALA A 429 -17.41 9.07 3.41
N LEU A 430 -16.31 8.43 3.00
CA LEU A 430 -15.18 8.11 3.87
C LEU A 430 -14.55 9.35 4.51
N GLU A 431 -14.46 10.47 3.81
CA GLU A 431 -13.97 11.74 4.37
C GLU A 431 -14.88 12.27 5.51
N ARG A 432 -16.21 12.15 5.35
CA ARG A 432 -17.17 12.51 6.40
C ARG A 432 -17.06 11.61 7.62
N ASP A 433 -16.94 10.29 7.42
CA ASP A 433 -16.82 9.35 8.52
C ASP A 433 -15.47 9.45 9.23
N ASN A 434 -14.39 9.71 8.49
CA ASN A 434 -13.08 9.99 9.08
C ASN A 434 -13.11 11.28 9.92
N LYS A 435 -13.84 12.33 9.49
CA LYS A 435 -14.08 13.54 10.30
C LYS A 435 -14.86 13.23 11.59
N LYS A 436 -15.88 12.37 11.55
CA LYS A 436 -16.61 11.92 12.77
C LYS A 436 -15.69 11.17 13.73
N LEU A 437 -14.88 10.24 13.22
CA LEU A 437 -13.96 9.44 14.03
C LEU A 437 -12.87 10.29 14.69
N ARG A 438 -12.36 11.33 14.02
CA ARG A 438 -11.43 12.30 14.63
C ARG A 438 -12.08 13.06 15.79
N ALA A 439 -13.29 13.60 15.59
CA ALA A 439 -14.02 14.29 16.66
C ALA A 439 -14.29 13.36 17.87
N GLN A 440 -14.64 12.09 17.63
CA GLN A 440 -14.82 11.09 18.71
C GLN A 440 -13.50 10.77 19.44
N ALA A 441 -12.36 10.77 18.73
CA ALA A 441 -11.06 10.59 19.36
C ALA A 441 -10.71 11.81 20.23
N GLU A 442 -10.91 13.03 19.73
CA GLU A 442 -10.72 14.29 20.45
C GLU A 442 -11.59 14.34 21.73
N ASP A 443 -12.88 14.00 21.64
CA ASP A 443 -13.81 13.92 22.79
C ASP A 443 -13.34 12.91 23.87
N LEU A 444 -12.79 11.76 23.45
CA LEU A 444 -12.29 10.73 24.37
C LEU A 444 -10.95 11.13 25.00
N GLU A 445 -10.08 11.82 24.25
CA GLU A 445 -8.85 12.41 24.77
C GLU A 445 -9.12 13.54 25.77
N GLU A 446 -10.11 14.40 25.51
CA GLU A 446 -10.55 15.42 26.48
C GLU A 446 -11.09 14.75 27.75
N GLN A 447 -11.93 13.72 27.63
CA GLN A 447 -12.42 12.97 28.79
C GLN A 447 -11.29 12.30 29.59
N LEU A 448 -10.28 11.73 28.92
CA LEU A 448 -9.12 11.14 29.58
C LEU A 448 -8.25 12.18 30.28
N THR A 449 -7.97 13.32 29.64
CA THR A 449 -7.20 14.42 30.27
C THR A 449 -7.97 15.06 31.43
N LYS A 450 -9.29 15.21 31.32
CA LYS A 450 -10.18 15.66 32.41
C LYS A 450 -10.15 14.70 33.59
N LYS A 451 -10.30 13.39 33.36
CA LYS A 451 -10.19 12.37 34.42
C LYS A 451 -8.81 12.35 35.07
N ARG A 452 -7.73 12.45 34.29
CA ARG A 452 -6.35 12.56 34.82
C ARG A 452 -6.18 13.80 35.70
N ARG A 453 -6.70 14.96 35.27
CA ARG A 453 -6.65 16.22 36.05
C ARG A 453 -7.45 16.11 37.35
N GLN A 454 -8.64 15.51 37.30
CA GLN A 454 -9.48 15.25 38.49
C GLN A 454 -8.79 14.31 39.50
N ALA A 455 -8.21 13.20 39.02
CA ALA A 455 -7.45 12.29 39.87
C ALA A 455 -6.21 12.96 40.49
N ALA A 456 -5.47 13.78 39.71
CA ALA A 456 -4.34 14.54 40.21
C ALA A 456 -4.75 15.56 41.29
N SER A 457 -5.88 16.28 41.11
CA SER A 457 -6.37 17.20 42.13
C SER A 457 -6.84 16.50 43.40
N ALA A 458 -7.45 15.32 43.30
CA ALA A 458 -7.85 14.53 44.48
C ALA A 458 -6.63 14.05 45.27
N LEU A 459 -5.60 13.53 44.58
CA LEU A 459 -4.35 13.12 45.23
C LEU A 459 -3.60 14.30 45.87
N ASP A 460 -3.64 15.49 45.27
CA ASP A 460 -3.05 16.71 45.85
C ASP A 460 -3.82 17.19 47.10
N THR A 461 -5.16 17.09 47.13
CA THR A 461 -5.94 17.37 48.35
C THR A 461 -5.67 16.36 49.45
N ASP A 462 -5.61 15.06 49.13
CA ASP A 462 -5.33 14.01 50.11
C ASP A 462 -3.91 14.13 50.68
N LEU A 463 -2.93 14.43 49.82
CA LEU A 463 -1.54 14.68 50.23
C LEU A 463 -1.43 15.88 51.17
N LYS A 464 -2.15 16.97 50.90
CA LYS A 464 -2.19 18.16 51.79
C LYS A 464 -2.89 17.86 53.13
N ALA A 465 -3.94 17.04 53.13
CA ALA A 465 -4.60 16.59 54.35
C ALA A 465 -3.64 15.75 55.21
N ILE A 466 -3.01 14.73 54.62
CA ILE A 466 -2.04 13.85 55.30
C ILE A 466 -0.82 14.65 55.81
N GLN A 467 -0.32 15.62 55.05
CA GLN A 467 0.75 16.53 55.51
C GLN A 467 0.32 17.36 56.73
N SER A 468 -0.91 17.84 56.75
CA SER A 468 -1.45 18.65 57.86
C SER A 468 -1.65 17.79 59.11
N GLU A 469 -2.20 16.58 58.97
CA GLU A 469 -2.33 15.61 60.06
C GLU A 469 -0.96 15.21 60.61
N LEU A 470 0.02 14.92 59.74
CA LEU A 470 1.38 14.58 60.15
C LEU A 470 2.08 15.74 60.88
N PHE A 471 1.81 16.99 60.50
CA PHE A 471 2.32 18.16 61.21
C PHE A 471 1.72 18.25 62.64
N GLU A 472 0.40 18.15 62.78
CA GLU A 472 -0.24 18.17 64.10
C GLU A 472 0.17 16.97 64.97
N LYS A 473 0.33 15.77 64.40
CA LYS A 473 0.86 14.60 65.14
C LYS A 473 2.30 14.80 65.61
N ASN A 474 3.16 15.46 64.83
CA ASN A 474 4.51 15.80 65.28
C ASN A 474 4.51 16.86 66.40
N LYS A 475 3.57 17.81 66.37
CA LYS A 475 3.36 18.81 67.42
C LYS A 475 2.83 18.19 68.71
N GLU A 476 1.77 17.37 68.66
CA GLU A 476 1.29 16.56 69.79
C GLU A 476 2.44 15.73 70.42
N LEU A 477 3.28 15.11 69.58
CA LEU A 477 4.41 14.30 70.03
C LEU A 477 5.51 15.16 70.69
N ALA A 478 5.76 16.38 70.21
CA ALA A 478 6.66 17.33 70.85
C ALA A 478 6.12 17.80 72.22
N ASP A 479 4.82 18.09 72.32
CA ASP A 479 4.16 18.47 73.56
C ASP A 479 4.20 17.32 74.59
N LEU A 480 3.91 16.08 74.16
CA LEU A 480 4.04 14.88 74.99
C LEU A 480 5.49 14.66 75.47
N ARG A 481 6.50 14.88 74.61
CA ARG A 481 7.92 14.85 75.02
C ARG A 481 8.22 15.91 76.09
N HIS A 482 7.71 17.13 75.94
CA HIS A 482 7.89 18.19 76.93
C HIS A 482 7.24 17.85 78.28
N VAL A 483 5.99 17.38 78.27
CA VAL A 483 5.28 16.93 79.48
C VAL A 483 6.01 15.77 80.15
N HIS A 484 6.48 14.78 79.38
CA HIS A 484 7.25 13.66 79.90
C HIS A 484 8.57 14.11 80.58
N VAL A 485 9.29 15.07 79.99
CA VAL A 485 10.50 15.65 80.62
C VAL A 485 10.13 16.39 81.92
N LYS A 486 9.03 17.15 81.94
CA LYS A 486 8.55 17.84 83.14
C LYS A 486 8.17 16.87 84.26
N LEU A 487 7.41 15.81 83.96
CA LEU A 487 7.05 14.75 84.91
C LEU A 487 8.30 14.00 85.41
N LYS A 488 9.27 13.71 84.53
CA LYS A 488 10.54 13.10 84.93
C LYS A 488 11.32 13.97 85.92
N LYS A 489 11.31 15.30 85.75
CA LYS A 489 11.90 16.25 86.70
C LYS A 489 11.17 16.22 88.05
N GLN A 490 9.84 16.26 88.04
CA GLN A 490 9.02 16.18 89.26
C GLN A 490 9.21 14.86 90.02
N ILE A 491 9.33 13.73 89.32
CA ILE A 491 9.64 12.43 89.95
C ILE A 491 11.03 12.49 90.61
N HIS A 492 12.02 13.09 89.97
CA HIS A 492 13.35 13.24 90.55
C HIS A 492 13.33 14.14 91.80
N GLU A 493 12.64 15.28 91.75
CA GLU A 493 12.42 16.19 92.89
C GLU A 493 11.71 15.47 94.06
N LYS A 494 10.64 14.71 93.79
CA LYS A 494 9.96 13.92 94.81
C LYS A 494 10.81 12.78 95.35
N THR A 495 11.71 12.21 94.54
CA THR A 495 12.66 11.20 94.98
C THR A 495 13.69 11.79 95.95
N THR A 496 14.23 12.98 95.67
CA THR A 496 15.17 13.64 96.59
C THR A 496 14.48 14.12 97.86
N GLU A 497 13.27 14.71 97.78
CA GLU A 497 12.44 15.03 98.95
C GLU A 497 12.21 13.80 99.85
N LEU A 498 11.87 12.64 99.26
CA LEU A 498 11.65 11.39 99.99
C LEU A 498 12.94 10.91 100.67
N VAL A 499 14.10 10.99 100.00
CA VAL A 499 15.41 10.68 100.62
C VAL A 499 15.71 11.61 101.80
N HIS A 500 15.39 12.91 101.70
CA HIS A 500 15.54 13.84 102.83
C HIS A 500 14.57 13.52 103.98
N ALA A 501 13.34 13.11 103.68
CA ALA A 501 12.39 12.67 104.69
C ALA A 501 12.85 11.38 105.39
N ASN A 502 13.34 10.40 104.64
CA ASN A 502 13.84 9.13 105.19
C ASN A 502 15.01 9.37 106.16
N ARG A 503 15.96 10.25 105.81
CA ARG A 503 17.06 10.65 106.70
C ARG A 503 16.61 11.31 108.01
N ARG A 504 15.51 12.09 107.98
CA ARG A 504 14.92 12.64 109.23
C ARG A 504 14.32 11.54 110.08
N VAL A 505 13.59 10.59 109.47
CA VAL A 505 13.05 9.42 110.18
C VAL A 505 14.18 8.58 110.78
N GLU A 506 15.24 8.29 110.03
CA GLU A 506 16.44 7.58 110.51
C GLU A 506 17.09 8.30 111.72
N SER A 507 17.17 9.64 111.69
CA SER A 507 17.66 10.44 112.82
C SER A 507 16.76 10.32 114.05
N HIS A 508 15.46 10.49 113.90
CA HIS A 508 14.51 10.34 115.01
C HIS A 508 14.45 8.91 115.54
N GLU A 509 14.61 7.89 114.69
CA GLU A 509 14.78 6.51 115.14
C GLU A 509 16.04 6.33 115.98
N ALA A 510 17.16 6.96 115.61
CA ALA A 510 18.40 6.92 116.39
C ALA A 510 18.26 7.65 117.74
N GLU A 511 17.58 8.80 117.76
CA GLU A 511 17.21 9.52 118.99
C GLU A 511 16.31 8.67 119.90
N VAL A 512 15.27 8.04 119.34
CA VAL A 512 14.39 7.12 120.08
C VAL A 512 15.16 5.91 120.62
N LYS A 513 16.09 5.33 119.84
CA LYS A 513 16.99 4.25 120.32
C LYS A 513 17.87 4.74 121.48
N LYS A 514 18.46 5.93 121.40
CA LYS A 514 19.26 6.55 122.47
C LYS A 514 18.42 6.83 123.74
N LEU A 515 17.21 7.36 123.58
CA LEU A 515 16.30 7.62 124.70
C LEU A 515 15.84 6.31 125.36
N ARG A 516 15.56 5.25 124.59
CA ARG A 516 15.27 3.91 125.13
C ARG A 516 16.42 3.38 125.99
N LEU A 517 17.66 3.47 125.50
CA LEU A 517 18.84 3.06 126.27
C LEU A 517 19.02 3.89 127.55
N ARG A 518 18.81 5.22 127.52
CA ARG A 518 18.88 6.04 128.76
C ARG A 518 17.72 5.72 129.73
N VAL A 519 16.55 5.34 129.24
CA VAL A 519 15.44 4.85 130.09
C VAL A 519 15.77 3.49 130.71
N GLU A 520 16.43 2.59 129.99
CA GLU A 520 16.93 1.31 130.54
C GLU A 520 18.02 1.53 131.60
N GLU A 521 18.91 2.50 131.38
CA GLU A 521 19.94 2.91 132.34
C GLU A 521 19.33 3.55 133.59
N LEU A 522 18.40 4.52 133.43
CA LEU A 522 17.66 5.14 134.54
C LEU A 522 16.86 4.12 135.35
N LYS A 523 16.29 3.09 134.72
CA LYS A 523 15.62 1.99 135.45
C LYS A 523 16.59 1.17 136.29
N LYS A 524 17.83 1.00 135.82
CA LYS A 524 18.89 0.32 136.57
C LYS A 524 19.40 1.18 137.73
N GLU A 525 19.60 2.48 137.50
CA GLU A 525 19.93 3.47 138.54
C GLU A 525 18.84 3.53 139.61
N LEU A 526 17.55 3.52 139.22
CA LEU A 526 16.41 3.47 140.13
C LEU A 526 16.42 2.19 140.98
N GLY A 527 16.57 1.02 140.36
CA GLY A 527 16.65 -0.25 141.10
C GLY A 527 17.81 -0.29 142.10
N GLN A 528 18.96 0.30 141.76
CA GLN A 528 20.09 0.45 142.69
C GLN A 528 19.75 1.38 143.88
N ALA A 529 19.06 2.50 143.63
CA ALA A 529 18.61 3.39 144.69
C ALA A 529 17.51 2.76 145.58
N GLU A 530 16.66 1.90 145.01
CA GLU A 530 15.70 1.08 145.76
C GLU A 530 16.41 0.05 146.65
N ASP A 531 17.43 -0.64 146.13
CA ASP A 531 18.29 -1.55 146.91
C ASP A 531 19.03 -0.82 148.06
N GLU A 532 19.58 0.37 147.79
CA GLU A 532 20.24 1.22 148.81
C GLU A 532 19.25 1.72 149.88
N LEU A 533 18.02 2.06 149.49
CA LEU A 533 16.96 2.45 150.43
C LEU A 533 16.54 1.27 151.32
N ASP A 534 16.43 0.07 150.76
CA ASP A 534 16.15 -1.14 151.54
C ASP A 534 17.32 -1.51 152.45
N GLU A 535 18.57 -1.31 152.03
CA GLU A 535 19.73 -1.43 152.91
C GLU A 535 19.68 -0.39 154.04
N SER A 536 19.36 0.86 153.75
CA SER A 536 19.17 1.92 154.74
C SER A 536 18.05 1.58 155.72
N HIS A 537 16.87 1.16 155.26
CA HIS A 537 15.78 0.67 156.12
C HIS A 537 16.20 -0.56 156.95
N ASN A 538 17.05 -1.44 156.41
CA ASN A 538 17.63 -2.55 157.17
C ASN A 538 18.60 -2.05 158.26
N GLN A 539 19.40 -1.02 157.99
CA GLN A 539 20.24 -0.34 158.97
C GLN A 539 19.39 0.35 160.04
N THR A 540 18.34 1.10 159.67
CA THR A 540 17.38 1.70 160.60
C THR A 540 16.73 0.64 161.48
N ARG A 541 16.28 -0.50 160.92
CA ARG A 541 15.72 -1.62 161.72
C ARG A 541 16.75 -2.25 162.64
N LYS A 542 18.04 -2.31 162.28
CA LYS A 542 19.12 -2.78 163.19
C LYS A 542 19.37 -1.77 164.31
N LEU A 543 19.46 -0.48 163.99
CA LEU A 543 19.65 0.60 164.97
C LEU A 543 18.44 0.73 165.91
N GLN A 544 17.21 0.53 165.42
CA GLN A 544 16.01 0.53 166.26
C GLN A 544 16.05 -0.61 167.28
N ARG A 545 16.37 -1.85 166.88
CA ARG A 545 16.53 -2.96 167.84
C ARG A 545 17.60 -2.66 168.88
N SER A 546 18.74 -2.09 168.48
CA SER A 546 19.79 -1.66 169.41
C SER A 546 19.34 -0.55 170.35
N LEU A 547 18.51 0.38 169.88
CA LEU A 547 17.89 1.42 170.71
C LEU A 547 16.89 0.81 171.69
N ASP A 548 16.04 -0.11 171.25
CA ASP A 548 15.06 -0.82 172.08
C ASP A 548 15.78 -1.64 173.17
N GLU A 549 16.87 -2.35 172.83
CA GLU A 549 17.75 -3.05 173.78
C GLU A 549 18.39 -2.09 174.81
N GLN A 550 18.79 -0.88 174.40
CA GLN A 550 19.30 0.15 175.32
C GLN A 550 18.18 0.75 176.20
N VAL A 551 16.96 0.88 175.68
CA VAL A 551 15.79 1.29 176.46
C VAL A 551 15.44 0.23 177.50
N GLU A 552 15.39 -1.05 177.15
CA GLU A 552 15.18 -2.15 178.12
C GLU A 552 16.28 -2.19 179.20
N GLN A 553 17.54 -1.90 178.86
CA GLN A 553 18.62 -1.75 179.84
C GLN A 553 18.37 -0.56 180.78
N SER A 554 17.96 0.58 180.24
CA SER A 554 17.60 1.78 181.01
C SER A 554 16.41 1.55 181.93
N GLU A 555 15.35 0.91 181.45
CA GLU A 555 14.15 0.55 182.22
C GLU A 555 14.47 -0.46 183.34
N ASN A 556 15.31 -1.47 183.07
CA ASN A 556 15.78 -2.37 184.12
C ASN A 556 16.57 -1.66 185.23
N LEU A 557 17.39 -0.66 184.88
CA LEU A 557 18.09 0.18 185.86
C LEU A 557 17.12 1.12 186.60
N GLN A 558 16.09 1.63 185.92
CA GLN A 558 15.01 2.43 186.51
C GLN A 558 14.24 1.62 187.58
N VAL A 559 13.89 0.37 187.30
CA VAL A 559 13.22 -0.55 188.25
C VAL A 559 14.11 -0.85 189.47
N GLN A 560 15.43 -0.98 189.28
CA GLN A 560 16.39 -1.12 190.38
C GLN A 560 16.44 0.14 191.26
N LEU A 561 16.41 1.34 190.65
CA LEU A 561 16.32 2.61 191.36
C LEU A 561 15.01 2.74 192.16
N GLU A 562 13.87 2.33 191.60
CA GLU A 562 12.58 2.34 192.32
C GLU A 562 12.54 1.36 193.49
N HIS A 563 13.19 0.20 193.36
CA HIS A 563 13.35 -0.75 194.47
C HIS A 563 14.19 -0.18 195.62
N LEU A 564 15.26 0.56 195.29
CA LEU A 564 16.10 1.25 196.28
C LEU A 564 15.36 2.44 196.92
N GLN A 565 14.61 3.24 196.14
CA GLN A 565 13.78 4.33 196.65
C GLN A 565 12.66 3.82 197.58
N SER A 566 12.07 2.66 197.26
CA SER A 566 11.00 2.05 198.08
C SER A 566 11.49 1.61 199.46
N ARG A 567 12.78 1.23 199.60
CA ARG A 567 13.38 0.90 200.90
C ARG A 567 13.72 2.12 201.76
N LEU A 568 13.99 3.28 201.15
CA LEU A 568 14.47 4.47 201.89
C LEU A 568 13.34 5.38 202.42
N ARG A 569 12.10 5.21 201.96
CA ARG A 569 11.01 6.19 202.15
C ARG A 569 10.31 6.23 203.51
N ARG A 570 10.82 5.59 204.58
CA ARG A 570 10.09 5.42 205.86
C ARG A 570 10.77 5.97 207.13
N GLN A 571 11.73 6.90 207.04
CA GLN A 571 12.13 7.68 208.24
C GLN A 571 12.46 9.16 207.95
N GLN A 572 11.39 9.96 207.97
CA GLN A 572 11.32 11.43 208.10
C GLN A 572 11.91 12.34 207.00
N GLN A 573 11.39 13.57 206.94
CA GLN A 573 11.22 14.35 205.71
C GLN A 573 11.92 15.72 205.73
N GLY A 574 12.54 16.05 204.59
CA GLY A 574 12.70 17.41 204.05
C GLY A 574 13.90 18.25 204.51
N PRO A 575 14.21 19.38 203.84
CA PRO A 575 13.84 19.75 202.45
C PRO A 575 14.97 20.44 201.63
N GLY A 576 14.86 20.41 200.29
CA GLY A 576 15.24 21.57 199.44
C GLY A 576 16.50 21.52 198.53
N LEU A 577 16.27 21.93 197.27
CA LEU A 577 17.14 22.72 196.36
C LEU A 577 18.40 22.08 195.69
N PHE A 578 18.36 22.00 194.34
CA PHE A 578 19.36 22.41 193.30
C PHE A 578 18.79 21.90 191.92
N ALA A 579 18.61 22.65 190.82
CA ALA A 579 19.51 23.49 190.01
C ALA A 579 20.60 22.69 189.23
N LYS A 580 20.97 22.95 187.95
CA LYS A 580 20.41 23.74 186.82
C LYS A 580 21.31 23.52 185.57
N MET A 581 20.72 23.49 184.36
CA MET A 581 21.31 23.93 183.06
C MET A 581 22.26 23.06 182.17
N ARG A 582 22.14 23.36 180.86
CA ARG A 582 23.02 23.21 179.67
C ARG A 582 23.01 21.87 178.91
N SER A 583 22.85 21.79 177.58
CA SER A 583 23.03 22.69 176.38
C SER A 583 24.38 22.60 175.67
N ALA A 584 24.34 22.18 174.39
CA ALA A 584 25.28 22.40 173.27
C ALA A 584 24.81 21.51 172.06
N ARG A 585 24.98 21.84 170.77
CA ARG A 585 25.50 23.03 170.06
C ARG A 585 25.19 22.95 168.54
N PHE A 586 25.50 24.04 167.82
CA PHE A 586 25.68 24.18 166.36
C PHE A 586 24.43 24.27 165.45
N SER A 587 24.06 25.53 165.17
CA SER A 587 23.64 26.04 163.84
C SER A 587 24.90 26.27 162.97
N PRO A 588 24.81 26.46 161.63
CA PRO A 588 24.92 27.84 161.14
C PRO A 588 24.10 28.18 159.86
N GLU A 589 24.08 29.48 159.56
CA GLU A 589 23.86 30.16 158.26
C GLU A 589 22.55 29.90 157.49
N THR A 590 21.63 30.85 157.27
CA THR A 590 21.61 32.33 157.08
C THR A 590 22.21 32.86 155.76
N THR A 591 21.32 33.29 154.86
CA THR A 591 21.39 34.42 153.89
C THR A 591 20.22 34.23 152.90
N ASP A 592 19.57 35.24 152.32
CA ASP A 592 19.47 36.65 152.67
C ASP A 592 18.12 37.21 152.16
N GLY A 593 17.82 38.48 152.40
CA GLY A 593 16.66 39.17 151.84
C GLY A 593 16.84 39.64 150.38
N PRO A 594 16.29 40.82 150.00
CA PRO A 594 15.03 40.84 149.26
C PRO A 594 15.02 41.77 148.01
N SER A 595 13.86 41.83 147.33
CA SER A 595 13.39 42.98 146.53
C SER A 595 13.98 43.22 145.12
N SER A 596 13.23 44.02 144.34
CA SER A 596 13.56 44.75 143.10
C SER A 596 13.09 44.16 141.76
N ASP A 597 11.88 44.55 141.35
CA ASP A 597 11.59 45.55 140.30
C ASP A 597 12.49 45.68 139.03
N VAL A 598 11.80 45.91 137.89
CA VAL A 598 12.23 46.41 136.55
C VAL A 598 13.31 45.61 135.76
N ASP A 599 13.39 45.62 134.42
CA ASP A 599 12.65 46.32 133.35
C ASP A 599 12.73 45.56 131.98
N GLU A 600 12.11 46.15 130.95
CA GLU A 600 12.55 46.17 129.53
C GLU A 600 12.38 44.96 128.55
N GLU A 601 11.77 45.32 127.41
CA GLU A 601 12.02 44.90 126.00
C GLU A 601 11.79 43.44 125.53
N GLU A 602 10.55 43.18 125.08
CA GLU A 602 10.32 42.34 123.89
C GLU A 602 10.58 43.16 122.61
N GLU A 603 11.75 43.01 121.98
CA GLU A 603 11.97 43.48 120.60
C GLU A 603 12.39 42.37 119.64
N ASN A 604 11.68 42.34 118.51
CA ASN A 604 12.17 42.05 117.16
C ASN A 604 12.46 40.62 116.63
N LEU A 605 11.81 40.38 115.47
CA LEU A 605 12.31 39.68 114.28
C LEU A 605 12.47 38.14 114.29
N GLN A 606 11.37 37.45 113.98
CA GLN A 606 11.44 36.16 113.27
C GLN A 606 11.29 36.37 111.75
N LEU A 607 12.42 36.42 111.04
CA LEU A 607 12.49 36.40 109.58
C LEU A 607 12.41 34.97 109.03
N GLN A 608 11.93 34.87 107.77
CA GLN A 608 12.28 33.86 106.76
C GLN A 608 11.70 32.43 106.87
N ILE A 609 10.65 32.17 106.05
CA ILE A 609 10.62 31.23 104.89
C ILE A 609 11.54 29.98 105.02
N PRO A 610 11.01 28.74 104.87
CA PRO A 610 10.11 28.35 103.77
C PRO A 610 8.75 27.75 104.15
#